data_AF-A0A933LA86-F1
#
_entry.id   AF-A0A933LA86-F1
#
_cell.length_a   1.000
_cell.length_b   1.000
_cell.length_c   1.000
_cell.angle_alpha   90.00
_cell.angle_beta   90.00
_cell.angle_gamma   90.00
#
_symmetry.space_group_name_H-M   'P 1'
#
loop_
_entity.id
_entity.type
_entity.pdbx_description
1 polymer ?
#
loop_
_entity_poly.entity_id
_entity_poly.type
_entity_poly.pdbx_seq_one_letter_code
_entity_poly.pdbx_strand_id
1 'polypeptide(L)' 'MSIQIAICLMIELALIVITSFLLIQPNYVFHGQSNTIKNLVKSTGYIFLCLTFFWSVILGCIFELSHLRFII' A
#
# COMPACT_ATOMS: atom_id res chain seq x y z
N MET A 1 12.40 -12.31 -15.15
CA MET A 1 12.77 -11.48 -13.98
C MET A 1 12.12 -10.09 -14.05
N SER A 2 12.22 -9.37 -15.17
CA SER A 2 11.66 -8.02 -15.34
C SER A 2 10.12 -7.93 -15.22
N ILE A 3 9.38 -8.89 -15.75
CA ILE A 3 7.90 -8.90 -15.70
C ILE A 3 7.36 -9.09 -14.27
N GLN A 4 8.01 -9.93 -13.46
CA GLN A 4 7.59 -10.16 -12.07
C GLN A 4 7.77 -8.90 -11.21
N ILE A 5 8.86 -8.17 -11.43
CA ILE A 5 9.13 -6.89 -10.75
C ILE A 5 8.11 -5.83 -11.19
N ALA A 6 7.82 -5.74 -12.49
CA ALA A 6 6.80 -4.81 -13.01
C ALA A 6 5.41 -5.09 -12.42
N ILE A 7 5.01 -6.36 -12.31
CA ILE A 7 3.74 -6.74 -11.67
C ILE A 7 3.75 -6.37 -10.18
N CYS A 8 4.85 -6.62 -9.45
CA CYS A 8 4.96 -6.22 -8.04
C CYS A 8 4.82 -4.70 -7.85
N LEU A 9 5.48 -3.90 -8.69
CA LEU A 9 5.39 -2.44 -8.64
C LEU A 9 3.97 -1.95 -8.95
N MET A 10 3.27 -2.59 -9.88
CA MET A 10 1.86 -2.26 -10.19
C MET A 10 0.93 -2.59 -9.01
N ILE A 11 1.16 -3.71 -8.33
CA ILE A 11 0.40 -4.09 -7.12
C ILE A 11 0.69 -3.10 -5.99
N GLU A 12 1.95 -2.72 -5.79
CA GLU A 12 2.35 -1.74 -4.78
C GLU A 12 1.72 -0.37 -5.04
N LEU A 13 1.74 0.10 -6.29
CA LEU A 13 1.08 1.33 -6.70
C LEU A 13 -0.43 1.27 -6.40
N ALA A 14 -1.09 0.17 -6.73
CA ALA A 14 -2.52 -0.02 -6.47
C ALA A 14 -2.82 -0.01 -4.96
N LEU A 15 -2.01 -0.67 -4.14
CA LEU A 15 -2.13 -0.68 -2.68
C LEU A 15 -1.99 0.73 -2.10
N ILE A 16 -1.01 1.50 -2.57
CA ILE A 16 -0.78 2.90 -2.16
C ILE A 16 -1.97 3.79 -2.53
N VAL A 17 -2.50 3.66 -3.75
CA VAL A 17 -3.67 4.43 -4.19
C VAL A 17 -4.90 4.08 -3.36
N ILE A 18 -5.13 2.80 -3.07
CA ILE A 18 -6.26 2.35 -2.26
C ILE A 18 -6.14 2.86 -0.82
N THR A 19 -4.96 2.78 -0.21
CA THR A 19 -4.73 3.29 1.16
C THR A 19 -4.88 4.80 1.25
N SER A 20 -4.29 5.55 0.33
CA SER A 20 -4.42 7.00 0.29
C SER A 20 -5.87 7.43 0.05
N PHE A 21 -6.63 6.73 -0.80
CA PHE A 21 -8.06 6.95 -0.99
C PHE A 21 -8.87 6.69 0.30
N LEU A 22 -8.64 5.55 0.96
CA LEU A 22 -9.30 5.17 2.23
C LEU A 22 -9.03 6.17 3.37
N LEU A 23 -7.86 6.80 3.40
CA LEU A 23 -7.46 7.74 4.45
C LEU A 23 -7.90 9.18 4.18
N ILE A 24 -7.86 9.63 2.93
CA ILE A 24 -8.20 11.01 2.55
C ILE A 24 -9.71 11.22 2.43
N GLN A 25 -10.45 10.24 1.90
CA GLN A 25 -11.89 10.39 1.59
C GLN A 25 -12.92 9.78 2.55
N PRO A 26 -12.61 9.26 3.75
CA PRO A 26 -13.65 8.61 4.55
C PRO A 26 -14.72 9.62 5.01
N ASN A 27 -14.36 10.88 5.17
CA ASN A 27 -15.31 11.94 5.54
C ASN A 27 -16.15 12.47 4.37
N TYR A 28 -15.66 12.39 3.13
CA TYR A 28 -16.35 12.94 1.95
C TYR A 28 -17.32 11.92 1.34
N VAL A 29 -16.91 10.65 1.26
CA VAL A 29 -17.72 9.57 0.65
C VAL A 29 -18.78 9.06 1.61
N PHE A 30 -18.49 9.01 2.91
CA PHE A 30 -19.41 8.48 3.92
C PHE A 30 -20.11 9.56 4.73
N HIS A 31 -20.28 10.79 4.20
CA HIS A 31 -20.79 11.93 4.96
C HIS A 31 -22.13 11.62 5.68
N GLY A 32 -23.01 10.83 5.06
CA GLY A 32 -24.30 10.38 5.61
C GLY A 32 -24.33 9.03 6.33
N GLN A 33 -23.19 8.33 6.52
CA GLN A 33 -23.15 7.05 7.24
C GLN A 33 -22.74 7.17 8.71
N SER A 34 -23.09 6.15 9.49
CA SER A 34 -22.88 6.10 10.94
C SER A 34 -21.40 6.28 11.32
N ASN A 35 -21.15 6.92 12.46
CA ASN A 35 -19.80 7.16 12.98
C ASN A 35 -19.00 5.85 13.16
N THR A 36 -19.68 4.72 13.39
CA THR A 36 -19.08 3.39 13.49
C THR A 36 -18.40 2.98 12.19
N ILE A 37 -19.06 3.18 11.04
CA ILE A 37 -18.51 2.80 9.73
C ILE A 37 -17.33 3.71 9.38
N LYS A 38 -17.41 5.01 9.68
CA LYS A 38 -16.30 5.95 9.47
C LYS A 38 -15.05 5.55 10.27
N ASN A 39 -15.22 5.15 11.53
CA ASN A 39 -14.12 4.68 12.36
C ASN A 39 -13.55 3.35 11.88
N LEU A 40 -14.40 2.44 11.39
CA LEU A 40 -13.98 1.15 10.87
C LEU A 40 -13.18 1.31 9.56
N VAL A 41 -13.62 2.17 8.65
CA VAL A 41 -12.88 2.50 7.41
C VAL A 41 -11.53 3.14 7.72
N LYS A 42 -11.47 4.08 8.68
CA LYS A 42 -10.21 4.65 9.14
C LYS A 42 -9.27 3.59 9.72
N SER A 43 -9.76 2.75 10.64
CA SER A 43 -8.97 1.68 11.25
C SER A 43 -8.42 0.71 10.21
N THR A 44 -9.26 0.27 9.27
CA THR A 44 -8.84 -0.56 8.13
C THR A 44 -7.79 0.15 7.28
N GLY A 45 -7.97 1.45 6.99
CA GLY A 45 -6.98 2.25 6.26
C GLY A 45 -5.61 2.29 6.94
N TYR A 46 -5.56 2.40 8.27
CA TYR A 46 -4.30 2.34 9.02
C TYR A 46 -3.63 0.97 8.97
N ILE A 47 -4.39 -0.11 9.13
CA ILE A 47 -3.87 -1.49 9.02
C ILE A 47 -3.28 -1.73 7.62
N PHE A 48 -4.00 -1.30 6.60
CA PHE A 48 -3.57 -1.43 5.21
C PHE A 48 -2.33 -0.59 4.92
N LEU A 49 -2.21 0.60 5.52
CA LEU A 49 -1.01 1.44 5.39
C LEU A 49 0.21 0.76 6.03
N CYS A 50 0.06 0.15 7.20
CA CYS A 50 1.13 -0.64 7.81
C CYS A 50 1.57 -1.80 6.90
N LEU A 51 0.61 -2.57 6.36
CA LEU A 51 0.91 -3.66 5.43
C LEU A 51 1.65 -3.17 4.18
N THR A 52 1.19 -2.05 3.60
CA THR A 52 1.82 -1.44 2.43
C THR A 52 3.25 -0.99 2.75
N PHE A 53 3.48 -0.40 3.93
CA PHE A 53 4.83 0.00 4.37
C PHE A 53 5.78 -1.18 4.53
N PHE A 54 5.35 -2.26 5.22
CA PHE A 54 6.17 -3.46 5.35
C PHE A 54 6.47 -4.10 3.99
N TRP A 55 5.50 -4.10 3.08
CA TRP A 55 5.66 -4.60 1.73
C TRP A 55 6.69 -3.80 0.93
N SER A 56 6.64 -2.47 0.98
CA SER A 56 7.61 -1.57 0.34
C SER A 56 9.03 -1.79 0.87
N VAL A 57 9.20 -2.00 2.17
CA VAL A 57 10.52 -2.29 2.76
C VAL A 57 11.08 -3.61 2.23
N ILE A 58 10.27 -4.67 2.20
CA ILE A 58 10.70 -5.98 1.67
C ILE A 58 11.09 -5.87 0.20
N LEU A 59 10.27 -5.18 -0.62
CA LEU A 59 10.58 -4.96 -2.03
C LEU A 59 11.87 -4.16 -2.21
N GLY A 60 12.08 -3.09 -1.44
CA GLY A 60 13.31 -2.32 -1.44
C GLY A 60 14.54 -3.17 -1.13
N CYS A 61 14.47 -4.02 -0.09
CA CYS A 61 15.55 -4.93 0.26
C CYS A 61 15.84 -5.97 -0.85
N ILE A 62 14.79 -6.52 -1.48
CA ILE A 62 14.95 -7.47 -2.60
C ILE A 62 15.61 -6.77 -3.80
N PHE A 63 15.24 -5.52 -4.07
CA PHE A 63 15.79 -4.75 -5.18
C PHE A 63 17.27 -4.43 -4.96
N GLU A 64 17.65 -3.98 -3.76
CA GLU A 64 19.05 -3.75 -3.37
C GLU A 64 19.90 -5.02 -3.47
N LEU A 65 19.41 -6.14 -2.90
CA LEU A 65 20.10 -7.43 -2.99
C LEU A 65 20.27 -7.92 -4.43
N SER A 66 19.25 -7.72 -5.27
CA SER A 66 19.29 -8.10 -6.69
C SER A 66 20.29 -7.25 -7.47
N HIS A 67 20.40 -5.97 -7.16
CA HIS A 67 21.38 -5.07 -7.78
C HIS A 67 22.81 -5.42 -7.34
N LEU A 68 23.03 -5.69 -6.06
CA LEU A 68 24.33 -6.06 -5.51
C LEU A 68 24.85 -7.38 -6.07
N ARG A 69 23.95 -8.34 -6.30
CA ARG A 69 24.28 -9.64 -6.95
C ARG A 69 24.56 -9.50 -8.46
N PHE A 70 24.18 -8.40 -9.10
CA PHE A 70 24.49 -8.15 -10.51
C PHE A 70 25.85 -7.45 -10.68
N ILE A 71 26.39 -6.86 -9.61
CA ILE A 71 27.69 -6.16 -9.60
C ILE A 71 28.86 -7.08 -9.25
N ILE A 72 28.63 -8.15 -8.48
CA ILE A 72 29.62 -9.19 -8.12
C ILE A 72 29.63 -10.27 -9.19
#